data_AF-A0A973TR40-F1
#
_entry.id   AF-A0A973TR40-F1
#
_cell.length_a   1.000
_cell.length_b   1.000
_cell.length_c   1.000
_cell.angle_alpha   90.00
_cell.angle_beta   90.00
_cell.angle_gamma   90.00
#
_symmetry.space_group_name_H-M   'P 1'
#
loop_
_entity.id
_entity.type
_entity.pdbx_description
1 polymer ?
#
loop_
_entity_poly.entity_id
_entity_poly.type
_entity_poly.pdbx_seq_one_letter_code
_entity_poly.pdbx_strand_id
1 'polypeptide(L)'
;MIDARATFDAFMRDDFRREVLDALGHVVYVAVGDEPPPDTPLTQALARTAKTDLTGLPRLPNLDTLRTPAAKRALWPALRALRKQASRP
;
A
#
# COMPACT_ATOMS: atom_id res chain seq x y z
N MET A 1 21.04 5.99 9.30
CA MET A 1 21.81 6.45 8.12
C MET A 1 21.07 5.92 6.90
N ILE A 2 20.29 6.76 6.21
CA ILE A 2 19.49 6.35 5.05
C ILE A 2 20.45 6.19 3.87
N ASP A 3 20.38 5.03 3.20
CA ASP A 3 21.29 4.67 2.10
C ASP A 3 20.94 5.51 0.85
N ALA A 4 21.72 6.56 0.61
CA ALA A 4 21.47 7.53 -0.46
C ALA A 4 21.45 6.91 -1.86
N ARG A 5 22.15 5.78 -2.04
CA ARG A 5 22.18 5.00 -3.30
C ARG A 5 20.82 4.37 -3.59
N ALA A 6 20.20 3.78 -2.57
CA ALA A 6 18.89 3.13 -2.70
C ALA A 6 17.77 4.15 -2.99
N THR A 7 17.86 5.34 -2.39
CA THR A 7 16.91 6.43 -2.63
C THR A 7 17.00 6.96 -4.07
N PHE A 8 18.21 7.08 -4.60
CA PHE A 8 18.45 7.51 -5.98
C PHE A 8 17.91 6.51 -7.00
N ASP A 9 18.19 5.22 -6.82
CA ASP A 9 17.69 4.17 -7.71
C ASP A 9 16.16 4.05 -7.68
N ALA A 10 15.54 4.27 -6.52
CA ALA A 10 14.09 4.28 -6.37
C ALA A 10 13.45 5.47 -7.11
N PHE A 11 14.06 6.65 -7.04
CA PHE A 11 13.63 7.85 -7.75
C PHE A 11 13.71 7.67 -9.27
N MET A 12 14.88 7.21 -9.77
CA MET A 12 15.09 6.95 -11.20
C MET A 12 14.10 5.91 -11.77
N ARG A 13 13.77 4.87 -11.00
CA ARG A 13 12.79 3.86 -11.40
C ARG A 13 11.36 4.41 -11.48
N ASP A 14 11.00 5.33 -10.59
CA ASP A 14 9.68 5.93 -10.56
C ASP A 14 9.50 6.91 -11.74
N ASP A 15 10.49 7.76 -12.01
CA ASP A 15 10.47 8.70 -13.12
C ASP A 15 10.40 7.98 -14.48
N PHE A 16 11.27 6.98 -14.70
CA PHE A 16 11.24 6.19 -15.93
C PHE A 16 9.90 5.48 -16.13
N ARG A 17 9.30 4.97 -15.06
CA ARG A 17 7.98 4.32 -15.13
C ARG A 17 6.90 5.32 -15.54
N ARG A 18 6.92 6.53 -14.99
CA ARG A 18 5.95 7.59 -15.32
C ARG A 18 6.07 7.99 -16.79
N GLU A 19 7.28 8.17 -17.28
CA GLU A 19 7.57 8.47 -18.68
C GLU A 19 7.03 7.38 -19.63
N VAL A 20 7.26 6.11 -19.30
CA VAL A 20 6.73 4.98 -20.09
C VAL A 20 5.20 4.93 -20.06
N LEU A 21 4.58 5.17 -18.91
CA LEU A 21 3.12 5.15 -18.78
C LEU A 21 2.46 6.32 -19.54
N ASP A 22 3.07 7.50 -19.50
CA ASP A 22 2.64 8.67 -20.27
C ASP A 22 2.76 8.41 -21.78
N ALA A 23 3.88 7.81 -22.22
CA ALA A 23 4.09 7.42 -23.62
C ALA A 23 3.08 6.38 -24.14
N LEU A 24 2.53 5.55 -23.24
CA LEU A 24 1.47 4.58 -23.55
C LEU A 24 0.05 5.20 -23.49
N GLY A 25 -0.06 6.50 -23.19
CA GLY A 25 -1.33 7.24 -23.12
C GLY A 25 -2.10 7.05 -21.82
N HIS A 26 -1.44 6.62 -20.74
CA HIS A 26 -2.07 6.48 -19.43
C HIS A 26 -2.01 7.78 -18.63
N VAL A 27 -3.12 8.15 -17.99
CA VAL A 27 -3.16 9.27 -17.04
C VAL A 27 -2.53 8.83 -15.72
N VAL A 28 -1.42 9.48 -15.34
CA VAL A 28 -0.68 9.20 -14.10
C VAL A 28 -1.24 10.04 -12.94
N TYR A 29 -1.78 9.38 -11.92
CA TYR A 29 -2.27 10.04 -10.71
C TYR A 29 -1.20 10.07 -9.62
N VAL A 30 -1.01 11.25 -9.01
CA VAL A 30 -0.10 11.43 -7.86
C VAL A 30 -0.89 11.24 -6.57
N ALA A 31 -0.43 10.31 -5.72
CA ALA A 31 -1.02 10.13 -4.39
C ALA A 31 -0.54 11.25 -3.45
N VAL A 32 -1.41 12.22 -3.17
CA VAL A 32 -1.20 13.19 -2.09
C VAL A 32 -1.53 12.50 -0.76
N GLY A 33 -0.60 12.56 0.18
CA GLY A 33 -0.66 11.79 1.43
C GLY A 33 -1.73 12.30 2.42
N ASP A 34 -2.28 11.34 3.16
CA ASP A 34 -3.29 11.45 4.24
C ASP A 34 -4.77 11.31 3.87
N GLU A 35 -5.04 10.81 2.67
CA GLU A 35 -6.37 10.33 2.31
C GLU A 35 -6.69 8.98 3.01
N PRO A 36 -7.93 8.76 3.48
CA PRO A 36 -8.40 7.43 3.87
C PRO A 36 -8.05 6.39 2.80
N PRO A 37 -7.81 5.12 3.19
CA PRO A 37 -7.45 4.08 2.24
C PRO A 37 -8.47 4.08 1.09
N PRO A 38 -8.03 4.21 -0.17
CA PRO A 38 -8.93 4.43 -1.28
C PRO A 38 -9.94 3.29 -1.34
N ASP A 39 -11.21 3.62 -1.61
CA ASP A 39 -12.27 2.63 -1.77
C ASP A 39 -12.04 1.84 -3.06
N THR A 40 -11.30 0.75 -2.92
CA THR A 40 -10.85 -0.13 -4.01
C THR A 40 -11.40 -1.53 -3.75
N PRO A 41 -11.51 -2.38 -4.77
CA PRO A 41 -11.94 -3.77 -4.58
C PRO A 41 -11.11 -4.54 -3.54
N LEU A 42 -9.82 -4.20 -3.41
CA LEU A 42 -8.92 -4.81 -2.43
C LEU A 42 -9.22 -4.34 -0.99
N THR A 43 -9.43 -3.04 -0.77
CA THR A 43 -9.73 -2.49 0.57
C THR A 43 -11.12 -2.92 1.04
N GLN A 44 -12.10 -2.98 0.14
CA GLN A 44 -13.41 -3.56 0.38
C GLN A 44 -13.36 -5.04 0.78
N ALA A 45 -12.55 -5.85 0.07
CA ALA A 45 -12.37 -7.26 0.40
C ALA A 45 -11.71 -7.44 1.78
N LEU A 46 -10.72 -6.60 2.11
CA LEU A 46 -10.07 -6.58 3.42
C LEU A 46 -11.05 -6.18 4.54
N ALA A 47 -11.83 -5.12 4.36
CA ALA A 47 -12.83 -4.68 5.32
C ALA A 47 -13.86 -5.79 5.60
N ARG A 48 -14.40 -6.41 4.54
CA ARG A 48 -15.35 -7.52 4.64
C ARG A 48 -14.77 -8.73 5.39
N THR A 49 -13.55 -9.15 5.05
CA THR A 49 -12.90 -10.29 5.71
C THR A 49 -12.55 -9.99 7.18
N ALA A 50 -12.24 -8.74 7.48
CA ALA A 50 -11.96 -8.27 8.83
C ALA A 50 -13.23 -7.93 9.64
N LYS A 51 -14.43 -8.04 9.04
CA LYS A 51 -15.71 -7.62 9.64
C LYS A 51 -15.64 -6.20 10.23
N THR A 52 -14.93 -5.30 9.55
CA THR A 52 -14.76 -3.91 9.97
C THR A 52 -15.09 -2.98 8.80
N ASP A 53 -15.26 -1.70 9.09
CA ASP A 53 -15.41 -0.67 8.09
C ASP A 53 -14.05 -0.20 7.55
N LEU A 54 -14.02 0.47 6.39
CA LEU A 54 -12.80 0.97 5.74
C LEU A 54 -11.98 1.87 6.68
N THR A 55 -12.65 2.61 7.56
CA THR A 55 -12.04 3.47 8.60
C THR A 55 -11.34 2.69 9.71
N GLY A 56 -11.76 1.43 9.93
CA GLY A 56 -11.17 0.52 10.90
C GLY A 56 -10.00 -0.30 10.35
N LEU A 57 -9.65 -0.13 9.07
CA LEU A 57 -8.50 -0.80 8.48
C LEU A 57 -7.19 -0.11 8.91
N PRO A 58 -6.14 -0.87 9.25
CA PRO A 58 -4.83 -0.30 9.49
C PRO A 58 -4.32 0.35 8.20
N ARG A 59 -3.59 1.47 8.34
CA ARG A 59 -3.01 2.19 7.20
C ARG A 59 -2.13 1.24 6.40
N LEU A 60 -2.56 0.93 5.17
CA LEU A 60 -1.83 0.03 4.30
C LEU A 60 -0.66 0.80 3.68
N PRO A 61 0.57 0.28 3.77
CA PRO A 61 1.70 0.88 3.07
C PRO A 61 1.51 0.69 1.55
N ASN A 62 2.14 1.55 0.74
CA ASN A 62 1.99 1.55 -0.71
C ASN A 62 2.30 0.15 -1.29
N LEU A 63 1.53 -0.30 -2.29
CA LEU A 63 1.67 -1.60 -2.95
C LEU A 63 3.11 -1.87 -3.41
N ASP A 64 3.85 -0.85 -3.86
CA ASP A 64 5.26 -1.02 -4.23
C ASP A 64 6.15 -1.41 -3.06
N THR A 65 5.92 -0.82 -1.88
CA THR A 65 6.64 -1.20 -0.66
C THR A 65 6.29 -2.62 -0.23
N LEU A 66 5.01 -3.02 -0.39
CA LEU A 66 4.51 -4.36 -0.09
C LEU A 66 5.09 -5.46 -1.00
N ARG A 67 5.76 -5.13 -2.09
CA ARG A 67 6.49 -6.12 -2.89
C ARG A 67 7.73 -6.64 -2.15
N THR A 68 8.26 -5.88 -1.18
CA THR A 68 9.42 -6.31 -0.40
C THR A 68 9.04 -7.29 0.72
N PRO A 69 9.84 -8.34 0.97
CA PRO A 69 9.59 -9.27 2.08
C PRO A 69 9.60 -8.60 3.46
N ALA A 70 10.40 -7.55 3.64
CA ALA A 70 10.50 -6.82 4.90
C ALA A 70 9.21 -6.05 5.20
N ALA A 71 8.67 -5.31 4.23
CA ALA A 71 7.41 -4.58 4.40
C ALA A 71 6.23 -5.53 4.66
N LYS A 72 6.17 -6.68 3.98
CA LYS A 72 5.16 -7.71 4.28
C LYS A 72 5.25 -8.17 5.73
N ARG A 73 6.45 -8.50 6.22
CA ARG A 73 6.66 -8.95 7.61
C ARG A 73 6.31 -7.89 8.64
N ALA A 74 6.60 -6.61 8.36
CA ALA A 74 6.22 -5.50 9.22
C ALA A 74 4.68 -5.35 9.32
N LEU A 75 3.95 -5.68 8.26
CA LEU A 75 2.48 -5.61 8.23
C LEU A 75 1.79 -6.81 8.89
N TRP A 76 2.44 -7.98 8.97
CA TRP A 76 1.82 -9.21 9.48
C TRP A 76 1.25 -9.11 10.91
N PRO A 77 1.89 -8.46 11.90
CA PRO A 77 1.31 -8.32 13.24
C PRO A 77 -0.05 -7.62 13.22
N ALA A 78 -0.17 -6.53 12.46
CA ALA A 78 -1.42 -5.78 12.34
C ALA A 78 -2.52 -6.62 11.69
N LEU A 79 -2.21 -7.33 10.60
CA LEU A 79 -3.17 -8.22 9.94
C LEU A 79 -3.60 -9.39 10.84
N ARG A 80 -2.68 -9.95 11.63
CA ARG A 80 -3.01 -11.02 12.58
C ARG A 80 -3.90 -10.51 13.71
N ALA A 81 -3.66 -9.30 14.23
CA ALA A 81 -4.51 -8.67 15.23
C ALA A 81 -5.92 -8.43 14.68
N LEU A 82 -6.00 -7.88 13.46
CA LEU A 82 -7.25 -7.66 12.75
C LEU A 82 -8.04 -8.96 12.56
N ARG A 83 -7.37 -10.04 12.14
CA ARG A 83 -7.99 -11.37 12.03
C ARG A 83 -8.51 -11.90 13.36
N LYS A 84 -7.76 -11.72 14.46
CA LYS A 84 -8.20 -12.15 15.80
C LYS A 84 -9.44 -11.40 16.26
N GLN A 85 -9.52 -10.10 15.97
CA GLN A 85 -10.71 -9.29 16.25
C GLN A 85 -11.91 -9.77 15.45
N ALA A 86 -11.73 -10.06 14.15
CA ALA A 86 -12.80 -10.57 13.28
C ALA A 86 -13.32 -11.99 13.68
N SER A 87 -12.47 -12.79 14.32
CA SER A 87 -12.81 -14.13 14.82
C SER A 87 -13.43 -14.13 16.21
N ARG A 88 -13.49 -12.99 16.91
CA ARG A 88 -14.15 -12.88 18.21
C ARG A 88 -15.68 -12.91 17.97
N PRO A 89 -16.43 -13.80 18.67
CA PRO A 89 -17.88 -13.91 18.52
C PRO A 89 -18.60 -12.66 19.05
#